data_AF-A0A2V5U171-F1
#
_entry.id   AF-A0A2V5U171-F1
#
_cell.length_a   1.000
_cell.length_b   1.000
_cell.length_c   1.000
_cell.angle_alpha   90.00
_cell.angle_beta   90.00
_cell.angle_gamma   90.00
#
_symmetry.space_group_name_H-M   'P 1'
#
loop_
_entity.id
_entity.type
_entity.pdbx_description
1 polymer ?
#
loop_
_entity_poly.entity_id
_entity_poly.type
_entity_poly.pdbx_seq_one_letter_code
_entity_poly.pdbx_strand_id
1 'polypeptide(L)'
;MKYVFAFAMNTRQGQINYHLVFASQHPLGLEKMKEAMKAVDKTGSYSFSDDTVGQELLKFDFDAPSEWAVKMQAALSGAWRPYAAYRDYALNETPFINPKAMLEHLKKSGQVQVRWRGEPAKRGFPEEKITAILISK
;
A
#
# COMPACT_ATOMS: atom_id res chain seq x y z
N MET A 1 4.99 11.74 13.73
CA MET A 1 5.75 10.88 12.78
C MET A 1 4.83 10.58 11.61
N LYS A 2 5.31 10.58 10.36
CA LYS A 2 4.43 10.50 9.16
C LYS A 2 4.36 9.08 8.56
N TYR A 3 5.39 8.26 8.79
CA TYR A 3 5.48 6.90 8.26
C TYR A 3 5.55 5.92 9.41
N VAL A 4 4.45 5.24 9.70
CA VAL A 4 4.32 4.29 10.81
C VAL A 4 3.72 3.01 10.23
N PHE A 5 4.26 1.87 10.63
CA PHE A 5 3.80 0.58 10.16
C PHE A 5 3.93 -0.45 11.28
N ALA A 6 2.79 -0.93 11.76
CA ALA A 6 2.71 -1.96 12.77
C ALA A 6 2.61 -3.34 12.11
N PHE A 7 3.41 -4.30 12.60
CA PHE A 7 3.41 -5.66 12.09
C PHE A 7 3.69 -6.66 13.21
N ALA A 8 3.15 -7.87 13.04
CA ALA A 8 3.39 -9.03 13.86
C ALA A 8 4.29 -10.02 13.12
N MET A 9 5.31 -10.52 13.81
CA MET A 9 6.14 -11.62 13.31
C MET A 9 5.70 -12.93 13.98
N ASN A 10 5.30 -13.92 13.18
CA ASN A 10 5.03 -15.28 13.65
C ASN A 10 6.27 -16.17 13.44
N THR A 11 6.58 -17.03 14.40
CA THR A 11 7.64 -18.03 14.25
C THR A 11 7.14 -19.26 13.48
N ARG A 12 8.06 -20.05 12.91
CA ARG A 12 7.78 -21.28 12.14
C ARG A 12 6.97 -22.35 12.92
N GLN A 13 6.86 -22.23 14.24
CA GLN A 13 6.09 -23.13 15.12
C GLN A 13 4.76 -22.52 15.60
N GLY A 14 4.33 -21.37 15.07
CA GLY A 14 3.02 -20.79 15.35
C GLY A 14 2.87 -20.20 16.76
N GLN A 15 3.94 -20.12 17.55
CA GLN A 15 3.93 -19.51 18.88
C GLN A 15 5.07 -18.49 19.03
N ILE A 16 4.67 -17.23 18.86
CA ILE A 16 4.96 -16.02 19.65
C ILE A 16 4.67 -14.83 18.70
N ASN A 17 3.71 -13.98 19.08
CA ASN A 17 3.31 -12.78 18.36
C ASN A 17 4.12 -11.59 18.88
N TYR A 18 5.23 -11.24 18.22
CA TYR A 18 5.89 -9.97 18.49
C TYR A 18 5.18 -8.87 17.70
N HIS A 19 4.44 -8.01 18.41
CA HIS A 19 3.90 -6.77 17.84
C HIS A 19 5.01 -5.72 17.78
N LEU A 20 5.49 -5.45 16.59
CA LEU A 20 6.52 -4.46 16.31
C LEU A 20 5.91 -3.27 15.60
N VAL A 21 6.42 -2.08 15.91
CA VAL A 21 6.05 -0.85 15.22
C VAL A 21 7.32 -0.26 14.63
N PHE A 22 7.32 -0.08 13.32
CA PHE A 22 8.33 0.71 12.64
C PHE A 22 7.82 2.13 12.47
N ALA A 23 8.62 3.11 12.86
CA ALA A 23 8.29 4.51 12.67
C ALA A 23 9.48 5.29 12.10
N SER A 24 9.22 6.08 11.06
CA SER A 24 10.19 6.94 10.41
C SER A 24 9.62 8.32 10.09
N GLN A 25 10.50 9.30 9.98
CA GLN A 25 10.18 10.63 9.48
C GLN A 25 10.27 10.70 7.95
N HIS A 26 10.88 9.70 7.28
CA HIS A 26 11.14 9.72 5.84
C HIS A 26 10.52 8.49 5.14
N PRO A 27 9.87 8.65 3.97
CA PRO A 27 9.22 7.53 3.26
C PRO A 27 10.21 6.41 2.92
N LEU A 28 11.43 6.77 2.52
CA LEU A 28 12.50 5.82 2.20
C LEU A 28 12.79 4.82 3.33
N GLY A 29 12.64 5.22 4.59
CA GLY A 29 12.85 4.32 5.72
C GLY A 29 11.82 3.19 5.72
N LEU A 30 10.56 3.53 5.48
CA LEU A 30 9.48 2.55 5.44
C LEU A 30 9.53 1.69 4.17
N GLU A 31 9.93 2.28 3.03
CA GLU A 31 10.21 1.53 1.79
C GLU A 31 11.27 0.46 2.00
N LYS A 32 12.45 0.84 2.54
CA LYS A 32 13.56 -0.09 2.79
C LYS A 32 13.20 -1.17 3.80
N MET A 33 12.42 -0.82 4.82
CA MET A 33 11.91 -1.77 5.79
C MET A 33 11.04 -2.85 5.11
N LYS A 34 10.07 -2.44 4.27
CA LYS A 34 9.23 -3.38 3.52
C LYS A 34 10.01 -4.21 2.49
N GLU A 35 11.00 -3.63 1.82
CA GLU A 35 11.90 -4.37 0.94
C GLU A 35 12.64 -5.48 1.70
N ALA A 36 13.16 -5.16 2.89
CA ALA A 36 13.80 -6.14 3.77
C ALA A 36 12.82 -7.22 4.23
N MET A 37 11.60 -6.86 4.67
CA MET A 37 10.56 -7.84 5.04
C MET A 37 10.27 -8.82 3.90
N LYS A 38 10.08 -8.30 2.68
CA LYS A 38 9.83 -9.10 1.48
C LYS A 38 11.01 -10.01 1.12
N ALA A 39 12.24 -9.58 1.40
CA ALA A 39 13.44 -10.37 1.15
C ALA A 39 13.62 -11.51 2.16
N VAL A 40 13.26 -11.27 3.43
CA VAL A 40 13.46 -12.23 4.54
C VAL A 40 12.43 -13.36 4.52
N ASP A 41 11.16 -13.07 4.21
CA ASP A 41 10.15 -14.12 4.06
C ASP A 41 9.20 -13.86 2.89
N LYS A 42 9.20 -14.79 1.92
CA LYS A 42 8.29 -14.79 0.78
C LYS A 42 7.00 -15.56 1.04
N THR A 43 6.90 -16.27 2.17
CA THR A 43 5.76 -17.14 2.51
C THR A 43 4.65 -16.42 3.27
N GLY A 44 4.92 -15.21 3.75
CA GLY A 44 3.95 -14.37 4.45
C GLY A 44 3.70 -14.80 5.90
N SER A 45 4.72 -15.28 6.62
CA SER A 45 4.60 -15.54 8.08
C SER A 45 4.44 -14.26 8.89
N TYR A 46 4.64 -13.10 8.26
CA TYR A 46 4.31 -11.81 8.82
C TYR A 46 2.82 -11.53 8.66
N SER A 47 2.28 -10.86 9.67
CA SER A 47 0.94 -10.32 9.64
C SER A 47 1.01 -8.85 10.03
N PHE A 48 0.02 -8.05 9.65
CA PHE A 48 -0.05 -6.66 10.10
C PHE A 48 -1.33 -6.43 10.89
N SER A 49 -1.25 -5.50 11.84
CA SER A 49 -2.39 -5.07 12.65
C SER A 49 -2.71 -3.64 12.27
N ASP A 50 -3.89 -3.44 11.68
CA ASP A 50 -4.48 -2.12 11.56
C ASP A 50 -4.81 -1.62 12.98
N ASP A 51 -4.62 -0.33 13.26
CA ASP A 51 -4.82 0.32 14.56
C ASP A 51 -6.32 0.47 14.92
N THR A 52 -7.19 -0.10 14.08
CA THR A 52 -8.62 -0.26 14.33
C THR A 52 -8.88 -1.50 15.19
N VAL A 53 -9.51 -1.29 16.35
CA VAL A 53 -9.90 -2.32 17.32
C VAL A 53 -10.55 -3.53 16.63
N GLY A 54 -9.81 -4.63 16.53
CA GLY A 54 -10.23 -5.84 15.82
C GLY A 54 -9.05 -6.47 15.08
N GLN A 55 -8.25 -7.25 15.80
CA GLN A 55 -6.99 -7.82 15.34
C GLN A 55 -7.19 -8.85 14.22
N GLU A 56 -7.31 -8.40 12.97
CA GLU A 56 -7.07 -9.28 11.82
C GLU A 56 -5.59 -9.18 11.44
N LEU A 57 -4.85 -10.23 11.81
CA LEU A 57 -3.49 -10.49 11.38
C LEU A 57 -3.48 -10.75 9.88
N LEU A 58 -3.51 -9.68 9.10
CA LEU A 58 -3.63 -9.80 7.66
C LEU A 58 -2.31 -10.31 7.07
N LYS A 59 -2.39 -11.41 6.33
CA LYS A 59 -1.25 -12.11 5.74
C LYS A 59 -0.62 -11.25 4.65
N PHE A 60 0.71 -11.23 4.58
CA PHE A 60 1.43 -10.63 3.46
C PHE A 60 1.23 -11.45 2.18
N ASP A 61 0.15 -11.20 1.46
CA ASP A 61 -0.01 -11.65 0.07
C ASP A 61 0.32 -10.48 -0.87
N PHE A 62 1.57 -10.48 -1.35
CA PHE A 62 2.05 -9.47 -2.30
C PHE A 62 1.48 -9.67 -3.72
N ASP A 63 0.84 -10.80 -3.98
CA ASP A 63 0.31 -11.17 -5.29
C ASP A 63 -1.21 -10.95 -5.41
N ALA A 64 -1.87 -10.50 -4.33
CA ALA A 64 -3.30 -10.18 -4.28
C ALA A 64 -3.58 -8.65 -4.17
N PRO A 65 -3.23 -7.82 -5.17
CA PRO A 65 -3.45 -6.37 -5.11
C PRO A 65 -4.94 -5.96 -5.16
N SER A 66 -5.86 -6.88 -5.46
CA SER A 66 -7.29 -6.62 -5.62
C SER A 66 -7.97 -6.22 -4.31
N GLU A 67 -7.71 -6.95 -3.22
CA GLU A 67 -8.31 -6.64 -1.91
C GLU A 67 -7.88 -5.26 -1.42
N TRP A 68 -6.60 -4.96 -1.64
CA TRP A 68 -5.99 -3.69 -1.30
C TRP A 68 -6.45 -2.53 -2.16
N ALA A 69 -6.69 -2.79 -3.44
CA ALA A 69 -7.28 -1.83 -4.35
C ALA A 69 -8.68 -1.40 -3.88
N VAL A 70 -9.51 -2.33 -3.39
CA VAL A 70 -10.84 -2.02 -2.85
C VAL A 70 -10.74 -1.18 -1.58
N LYS A 71 -9.83 -1.54 -0.64
CA LYS A 71 -9.60 -0.74 0.57
C LYS A 71 -9.11 0.68 0.24
N MET A 72 -8.16 0.80 -0.69
CA MET A 72 -7.65 2.09 -1.17
C MET A 72 -8.74 2.92 -1.86
N GLN A 73 -9.61 2.29 -2.65
CA GLN A 73 -10.77 2.95 -3.25
C GLN A 73 -11.71 3.47 -2.16
N ALA A 74 -12.06 2.64 -1.17
CA ALA A 74 -12.93 3.07 -0.07
C ALA A 74 -12.35 4.28 0.69
N ALA A 75 -11.03 4.27 0.95
CA ALA A 75 -10.35 5.34 1.68
C ALA A 75 -10.16 6.64 0.87
N LEU A 76 -9.89 6.55 -0.44
CA LEU A 76 -9.44 7.69 -1.25
C LEU A 76 -10.42 8.11 -2.37
N SER A 77 -11.56 7.44 -2.52
CA SER A 77 -12.58 7.78 -3.53
C SER A 77 -13.22 9.15 -3.34
N GLY A 78 -13.81 9.65 -4.43
CA GLY A 78 -14.68 10.84 -4.40
C GLY A 78 -13.99 12.20 -4.46
N ALA A 79 -12.66 12.25 -4.53
CA ALA A 79 -11.92 13.49 -4.72
C ALA A 79 -10.69 13.31 -5.61
N TRP A 80 -10.33 14.37 -6.35
CA TRP A 80 -9.05 14.44 -7.06
C TRP A 80 -7.92 14.61 -6.04
N ARG A 81 -6.95 13.69 -6.05
CA ARG A 81 -5.82 13.70 -5.12
C ARG A 81 -4.49 13.58 -5.89
N PRO A 82 -3.40 14.16 -5.38
CA PRO A 82 -2.07 13.99 -5.98
C PRO A 82 -1.59 12.53 -5.82
N TYR A 83 -0.68 12.09 -6.69
CA TYR A 83 -0.09 10.74 -6.62
C TYR A 83 0.49 10.41 -5.24
N ALA A 84 1.09 11.41 -4.58
CA ALA A 84 1.66 11.28 -3.24
C ALA A 84 0.66 10.74 -2.18
N ALA A 85 -0.63 11.06 -2.29
CA ALA A 85 -1.64 10.55 -1.36
C ALA A 85 -1.81 9.02 -1.47
N TYR A 86 -1.79 8.50 -2.71
CA TYR A 86 -1.86 7.06 -2.98
C TYR A 86 -0.57 6.36 -2.57
N ARG A 87 0.59 7.01 -2.77
CA ARG A 87 1.88 6.49 -2.30
C ARG A 87 1.93 6.39 -0.78
N ASP A 88 1.55 7.46 -0.08
CA ASP A 88 1.52 7.47 1.38
C ASP A 88 0.53 6.41 1.92
N TYR A 89 -0.64 6.25 1.30
CA TYR A 89 -1.58 5.17 1.65
C TYR A 89 -0.99 3.77 1.40
N ALA A 90 -0.39 3.53 0.24
CA ALA A 90 0.26 2.24 -0.03
C ALA A 90 1.35 1.94 1.01
N LEU A 91 2.15 2.95 1.38
CA LEU A 91 3.21 2.80 2.35
C LEU A 91 2.72 2.59 3.78
N ASN A 92 1.67 3.26 4.23
CA ASN A 92 1.23 3.16 5.62
C ASN A 92 0.19 2.06 5.83
N GLU A 93 -0.71 1.84 4.88
CA GLU A 93 -1.93 1.05 5.10
C GLU A 93 -1.90 -0.33 4.41
N THR A 94 -0.88 -0.61 3.58
CA THR A 94 -0.83 -1.84 2.77
C THR A 94 0.55 -2.48 2.83
N PRO A 95 0.76 -3.74 2.43
CA PRO A 95 2.10 -4.34 2.33
C PRO A 95 2.91 -3.81 1.13
N PHE A 96 2.30 -3.00 0.25
CA PHE A 96 2.96 -2.51 -0.96
C PHE A 96 3.89 -1.32 -0.68
N ILE A 97 4.94 -1.21 -1.49
CA ILE A 97 5.87 -0.08 -1.48
C ILE A 97 5.36 1.04 -2.38
N ASN A 98 4.51 0.71 -3.36
CA ASN A 98 3.96 1.67 -4.31
C ASN A 98 2.48 1.35 -4.63
N PRO A 99 1.70 2.36 -5.04
CA PRO A 99 0.28 2.17 -5.33
C PRO A 99 0.02 1.63 -6.74
N LYS A 100 1.06 1.40 -7.57
CA LYS A 100 0.88 1.14 -9.01
C LYS A 100 0.07 -0.13 -9.25
N ALA A 101 0.32 -1.21 -8.51
CA ALA A 101 -0.42 -2.46 -8.68
C ALA A 101 -1.92 -2.28 -8.38
N MET A 102 -2.25 -1.55 -7.30
CA MET A 102 -3.63 -1.27 -6.92
C MET A 102 -4.31 -0.31 -7.92
N LEU A 103 -3.62 0.74 -8.35
CA LEU A 103 -4.13 1.68 -9.36
C LEU A 103 -4.32 1.02 -10.73
N GLU A 104 -3.44 0.11 -11.15
CA GLU A 104 -3.62 -0.69 -12.36
C GLU A 104 -4.84 -1.61 -12.25
N HIS A 105 -5.09 -2.20 -11.08
CA HIS A 105 -6.29 -2.99 -10.83
C HIS A 105 -7.56 -2.15 -10.98
N LEU A 106 -7.63 -0.99 -10.32
CA LEU A 106 -8.78 -0.09 -10.41
C LEU A 106 -8.93 0.58 -11.78
N LYS A 107 -7.83 0.74 -12.53
CA LYS A 107 -7.87 1.22 -13.92
C LYS A 107 -8.49 0.17 -14.84
N LYS A 108 -8.18 -1.11 -14.64
CA LYS A 108 -8.79 -2.21 -15.40
C LYS A 108 -10.30 -2.32 -15.15
N SER A 109 -10.77 -1.99 -13.95
CA SER A 109 -12.20 -1.93 -13.62
C SER A 109 -12.90 -0.61 -14.06
N GLY A 110 -12.17 0.33 -14.68
CA GLY A 110 -12.73 1.61 -15.13
C GLY A 110 -13.01 2.61 -13.99
N GLN A 111 -12.51 2.34 -12.78
CA GLN A 111 -12.75 3.14 -11.59
C GLN A 111 -11.69 4.23 -11.35
N VAL A 112 -10.71 4.38 -12.25
CA VAL A 112 -9.62 5.37 -12.11
C VAL A 112 -9.62 6.34 -13.27
N GLN A 113 -9.57 7.63 -12.94
CA GLN A 113 -9.28 8.71 -13.88
C GLN A 113 -7.97 9.37 -13.49
N VAL A 114 -7.14 9.71 -14.49
CA VAL A 114 -5.82 10.32 -14.28
C VAL A 114 -5.76 11.63 -15.06
N ARG A 115 -5.41 12.72 -14.37
CA ARG A 115 -5.03 13.98 -14.99
C ARG A 115 -3.54 14.00 -15.20
N TRP A 116 -3.14 14.10 -16.46
CA TRP A 116 -1.74 14.11 -16.87
C TRP A 116 -1.19 15.54 -16.92
N ARG A 117 0.11 15.66 -16.68
CA ARG A 117 0.91 16.84 -16.98
C ARG A 117 1.52 16.62 -18.37
N GLY A 118 0.83 17.11 -19.39
CA GLY A 118 1.21 16.88 -20.79
C GLY A 118 0.64 15.57 -21.34
N GLU A 119 1.43 14.87 -22.14
CA GLU A 119 0.97 13.65 -22.83
C GLU A 119 0.70 12.49 -21.87
N PRO A 120 -0.45 11.80 -22.01
CA PRO A 120 -0.76 10.60 -21.24
C PRO A 120 0.30 9.51 -21.40
N ALA A 121 0.66 8.84 -20.30
CA ALA A 121 1.55 7.70 -20.39
C ALA A 121 0.85 6.52 -21.07
N LYS A 122 1.52 5.89 -22.04
CA LYS A 122 1.04 4.68 -22.73
C LYS A 122 0.84 3.49 -21.77
N ARG A 123 1.65 3.40 -20.71
CA ARG A 123 1.60 2.33 -19.71
C ARG A 123 2.03 2.83 -18.34
N GLY A 124 1.42 2.29 -17.28
CA GLY A 124 1.81 2.56 -15.90
C GLY A 124 1.34 3.92 -15.38
N PHE A 125 1.82 4.23 -14.18
CA PHE A 125 1.55 5.48 -13.47
C PHE A 125 2.89 6.18 -13.12
N PRO A 126 3.52 6.88 -14.08
CA PRO A 126 4.69 7.72 -13.83
C PRO A 126 4.29 8.96 -13.02
N GLU A 127 4.77 9.07 -11.79
CA GLU A 127 4.40 10.14 -10.85
C GLU A 127 4.68 11.54 -11.43
N GLU A 128 5.80 11.70 -12.12
CA GLU A 128 6.25 12.96 -12.70
C GLU A 128 5.31 13.51 -13.79
N LYS A 129 4.52 12.63 -14.41
CA LYS A 129 3.52 12.98 -15.43
C LYS A 129 2.11 13.06 -14.89
N ILE A 130 1.89 12.81 -13.59
CA ILE A 130 0.54 12.79 -13.00
C ILE A 130 0.32 14.06 -12.19
N THR A 131 -0.71 14.81 -12.55
CA THR A 131 -1.16 15.98 -11.79
C THR A 131 -2.08 15.55 -10.65
N ALA A 132 -3.08 14.72 -10.95
CA ALA A 132 -4.02 14.21 -9.97
C ALA A 132 -4.68 12.91 -10.45
N ILE A 133 -5.17 12.12 -9.52
CA ILE A 133 -5.94 10.90 -9.76
C ILE A 133 -7.29 11.04 -9.06
N LEU A 134 -8.35 10.54 -9.68
CA LEU A 134 -9.66 10.38 -9.10
C LEU A 134 -10.02 8.90 -9.14
N ILE A 135 -10.42 8.36 -7.98
CA ILE A 135 -11.03 7.05 -7.89
C ILE A 135 -12.54 7.23 -7.77
N SER A 136 -13.29 6.63 -8.70
CA SER A 136 -14.75 6.55 -8.67
C SER A 136 -15.21 5.67 -7.50
N LYS A 137 -16.38 5.98 -6.93
CA LYS A 137 -17.03 5.07 -5.98
C LYS A 137 -17.65 3.88 -6.70
#